data_AF-A0A916K4C5-F1
#
_entry.id   AF-A0A916K4C5-F1
#
_cell.length_a   1.000
_cell.length_b   1.000
_cell.length_c   1.000
_cell.angle_alpha   90.00
_cell.angle_beta   90.00
_cell.angle_gamma   90.00
#
_symmetry.space_group_name_H-M   'P 1'
#
loop_
_entity.id
_entity.type
_entity.pdbx_description
1 polymer ?
#
loop_
_entity_poly.entity_id
_entity_poly.type
_entity_poly.pdbx_seq_one_letter_code
_entity_poly.pdbx_strand_id
1 'polypeptide(L)'
;MDRAYGGEVRAGQEKIVTRTLVKPRLDVKYPQVEGIRDSLVQRMINSAILDAQYDLIRQQGYVGDPTKTVTGNYSVKLHKNGLLSLLYENFGYAQGAAHGITYQSSQTFNLKDGTEYKLADLFKPGSDYIRRLSEIIKREFQASDIPMLTEFHAIPPDQPFYLRDRAIVIYFQLYEYTPYAYGFPTFEIPFAEVQDIIDPAGPIGKIQASR
;
A
#
# COMPACT_ATOMS: atom_id res chain seq x y z
N MET A 1 9.86 50.37 -3.69
CA MET A 1 8.43 50.10 -3.40
C MET A 1 8.17 48.67 -3.81
N ASP A 2 8.44 47.73 -2.90
CA ASP A 2 8.27 46.30 -3.15
C ASP A 2 6.84 45.88 -2.84
N ARG A 3 6.21 45.18 -3.79
CA ARG A 3 5.01 44.38 -3.52
C ARG A 3 5.35 42.92 -3.78
N ALA A 4 5.53 42.19 -2.69
CA ALA A 4 5.56 40.73 -2.69
C ALA A 4 4.14 40.20 -2.93
N TYR A 5 3.98 39.36 -3.96
CA TYR A 5 2.80 38.53 -4.16
C TYR A 5 2.96 37.25 -3.31
N GLY A 6 2.37 37.23 -2.13
CA GLY A 6 2.17 36.01 -1.34
C GLY A 6 0.88 35.34 -1.80
N GLY A 7 0.98 34.27 -2.58
CA GLY A 7 -0.14 33.38 -2.85
C GLY A 7 -0.31 32.40 -1.70
N GLU A 8 -1.44 32.47 -0.98
CA GLU A 8 -1.85 31.43 -0.04
C GLU A 8 -2.01 30.10 -0.79
N VAL A 9 -1.11 29.16 -0.54
CA VAL A 9 -1.29 27.76 -0.94
C VAL A 9 -2.35 27.18 -0.01
N ARG A 10 -3.62 27.21 -0.44
CA ARG A 10 -4.69 26.50 0.24
C ARG A 10 -4.31 25.03 0.31
N ALA A 11 -4.15 24.50 1.54
CA ALA A 11 -4.05 23.07 1.78
C ALA A 11 -5.22 22.36 1.07
N GLY A 12 -4.92 21.26 0.38
CA GLY A 12 -5.88 20.60 -0.48
C GLY A 12 -7.13 20.14 0.29
N GLN A 13 -8.27 20.18 -0.40
CA GLN A 13 -9.58 19.79 0.14
C GLN A 13 -9.85 18.29 -0.11
N GLU A 14 -8.81 17.49 -0.34
CA GLU A 14 -8.98 16.09 -0.75
C GLU A 14 -9.64 15.28 0.35
N LYS A 15 -10.66 14.51 -0.03
CA LYS A 15 -11.39 13.61 0.86
C LYS A 15 -11.32 12.19 0.33
N ILE A 16 -11.22 11.26 1.25
CA ILE A 16 -11.35 9.83 0.95
C ILE A 16 -12.79 9.44 1.28
N VAL A 17 -13.55 9.11 0.25
CA VAL A 17 -14.94 8.67 0.36
C VAL A 17 -15.00 7.17 0.13
N THR A 18 -15.67 6.45 1.03
CA THR A 18 -15.90 5.01 0.84
C THR A 18 -16.97 4.77 -0.22
N ARG A 19 -16.64 3.95 -1.21
CA ARG A 19 -17.58 3.36 -2.16
C ARG A 19 -17.67 1.85 -1.93
N THR A 20 -18.67 1.22 -2.52
CA THR A 20 -18.91 -0.22 -2.38
C THR A 20 -19.22 -0.86 -3.72
N LEU A 21 -18.52 -1.93 -4.06
CA LEU A 21 -18.85 -2.84 -5.16
C LEU A 21 -19.72 -3.97 -4.59
N VAL A 22 -21.01 -3.96 -4.94
CA VAL A 22 -21.95 -5.02 -4.54
C VAL A 22 -22.38 -5.80 -5.78
N LYS A 23 -22.18 -7.12 -5.73
CA LYS A 23 -22.71 -8.10 -6.70
C LYS A 23 -23.12 -9.37 -5.93
N PRO A 24 -23.83 -10.34 -6.54
CA PRO A 24 -24.12 -11.60 -5.85
C PRO A 24 -22.84 -12.26 -5.32
N ARG A 25 -22.77 -12.55 -4.01
CA ARG A 25 -21.58 -13.09 -3.30
C ARG A 25 -20.37 -12.13 -3.22
N LEU A 26 -20.54 -10.85 -3.54
CA LEU A 26 -19.47 -9.85 -3.52
C LEU A 26 -19.89 -8.59 -2.77
N ASP A 27 -19.13 -8.21 -1.74
CA ASP A 27 -19.28 -6.93 -1.01
C ASP A 27 -17.89 -6.35 -0.70
N VAL A 28 -17.41 -5.43 -1.55
CA VAL A 28 -16.07 -4.85 -1.43
C VAL A 28 -16.16 -3.35 -1.23
N LYS A 29 -15.70 -2.87 -0.08
CA LYS A 29 -15.53 -1.43 0.21
C LYS A 29 -14.16 -0.97 -0.25
N TYR A 30 -14.13 0.16 -0.94
CA TYR A 30 -12.90 0.73 -1.50
C TYR A 30 -12.91 2.26 -1.43
N PRO A 31 -11.73 2.91 -1.39
CA PRO A 31 -11.65 4.37 -1.34
C PRO A 31 -11.88 4.99 -2.70
N GLN A 32 -12.44 6.19 -2.71
CA GLN A 32 -12.41 7.10 -3.84
C GLN A 32 -11.90 8.45 -3.35
N VAL A 33 -10.97 9.04 -4.09
CA VAL A 33 -10.47 10.38 -3.82
C VAL A 33 -11.37 11.41 -4.49
N GLU A 34 -11.81 12.40 -3.73
CA GLU A 34 -12.61 13.54 -4.18
C GLU A 34 -11.93 14.86 -3.78
N GLY A 35 -12.19 15.94 -4.51
CA GLY A 35 -11.67 17.27 -4.17
C GLY A 35 -10.29 17.59 -4.74
N ILE A 36 -9.74 16.73 -5.60
CA ILE A 36 -8.53 17.06 -6.38
C ILE A 36 -8.93 18.05 -7.47
N ARG A 37 -8.23 19.20 -7.51
CA ARG A 37 -8.51 20.30 -8.46
C ARG A 37 -8.41 19.85 -9.91
N ASP A 38 -7.42 19.03 -10.24
CA ASP A 38 -7.28 18.46 -11.59
C ASP A 38 -8.14 17.20 -11.73
N SER A 39 -9.22 17.32 -12.50
CA SER A 39 -10.15 16.20 -12.72
C SER A 39 -9.52 15.01 -13.45
N LEU A 40 -8.48 15.22 -14.26
CA LEU A 40 -7.75 14.14 -14.93
C LEU A 40 -6.98 13.32 -13.90
N VAL A 41 -6.20 14.00 -13.05
CA VAL A 41 -5.45 13.38 -11.95
C VAL A 41 -6.39 12.61 -11.03
N GLN A 42 -7.52 13.20 -10.65
CA GLN A 42 -8.52 12.52 -9.83
C GLN A 42 -9.05 11.23 -10.48
N ARG A 43 -9.34 11.27 -11.79
CA ARG A 43 -9.80 10.09 -12.53
C ARG A 43 -8.72 9.02 -12.62
N MET A 44 -7.46 9.40 -12.85
CA MET A 44 -6.33 8.46 -12.91
C MET A 44 -6.16 7.70 -11.60
N ILE A 45 -6.12 8.41 -10.47
CA ILE A 45 -5.99 7.79 -9.14
C ILE A 45 -7.17 6.86 -8.86
N ASN A 46 -8.40 7.33 -9.09
CA ASN A 46 -9.59 6.52 -8.82
C ASN A 46 -9.70 5.29 -9.75
N SER A 47 -9.20 5.38 -10.99
CA SER A 47 -9.10 4.22 -11.88
C SER A 47 -8.10 3.21 -11.33
N ALA A 48 -6.89 3.65 -10.96
CA ALA A 48 -5.86 2.78 -10.42
C ALA A 48 -6.32 2.06 -9.13
N ILE A 49 -7.04 2.76 -8.25
CA ILE A 49 -7.65 2.15 -7.05
C ILE A 49 -8.65 1.05 -7.44
N LEU A 50 -9.53 1.35 -8.40
CA LEU A 50 -10.56 0.41 -8.83
C LEU A 50 -9.95 -0.82 -9.54
N ASP A 51 -8.92 -0.61 -10.35
CA ASP A 51 -8.17 -1.68 -11.02
C ASP A 51 -7.55 -2.63 -10.00
N ALA A 52 -6.90 -2.09 -8.95
CA ALA A 52 -6.36 -2.90 -7.85
C ALA A 52 -7.45 -3.72 -7.12
N GLN A 53 -8.66 -3.17 -6.95
CA GLN A 53 -9.79 -3.96 -6.39
C GLN A 53 -10.20 -5.10 -7.31
N TYR A 54 -10.31 -4.84 -8.62
CA TYR A 54 -10.65 -5.89 -9.58
C TYR A 54 -9.58 -6.97 -9.66
N ASP A 55 -8.32 -6.61 -9.50
CA ASP A 55 -7.22 -7.58 -9.49
C ASP A 55 -7.27 -8.47 -8.25
N LEU A 56 -7.54 -7.93 -7.05
CA LEU A 56 -7.79 -8.73 -5.85
C LEU A 56 -9.00 -9.67 -6.02
N ILE A 57 -10.10 -9.17 -6.57
CA ILE A 57 -11.31 -9.99 -6.83
C ILE A 57 -11.00 -11.12 -7.82
N ARG A 58 -10.19 -10.85 -8.85
CA ARG A 58 -9.73 -11.84 -9.84
C ARG A 58 -8.80 -12.87 -9.20
N GLN A 59 -7.82 -12.42 -8.42
CA GLN A 59 -6.90 -13.29 -7.66
C GLN A 59 -7.66 -14.22 -6.74
N GLN A 60 -8.76 -13.74 -6.14
CA GLN A 60 -9.60 -14.56 -5.30
C GLN A 60 -10.36 -15.65 -6.07
N GLY A 61 -10.44 -15.59 -7.39
CA GLY A 61 -11.13 -16.57 -8.23
C GLY A 61 -12.65 -16.41 -8.25
N TYR A 62 -13.16 -15.25 -7.81
CA TYR A 62 -14.60 -14.98 -7.68
C TYR A 62 -15.42 -15.26 -8.95
N VAL A 63 -14.86 -14.93 -10.13
CA VAL A 63 -15.55 -15.11 -11.42
C VAL A 63 -15.62 -16.59 -11.81
N GLY A 64 -14.57 -17.36 -11.53
CA GLY A 64 -14.46 -18.76 -11.94
C GLY A 64 -15.12 -19.75 -10.98
N ASP A 65 -15.34 -19.35 -9.72
CA ASP A 65 -15.89 -20.21 -8.68
C ASP A 65 -17.27 -19.68 -8.21
N PRO A 66 -18.39 -20.33 -8.58
CA PRO A 66 -19.73 -19.91 -8.19
C PRO A 66 -20.04 -20.13 -6.70
N THR A 67 -19.22 -20.92 -5.99
CA THR A 67 -19.38 -21.19 -4.56
C THR A 67 -18.69 -20.13 -3.69
N LYS A 68 -17.91 -19.26 -4.30
CA LYS A 68 -17.03 -18.34 -3.58
C LYS A 68 -17.71 -17.04 -3.18
N THR A 69 -17.69 -16.69 -1.90
CA THR A 69 -18.04 -15.35 -1.42
C THR A 69 -16.79 -14.52 -1.26
N VAL A 70 -16.87 -13.23 -1.59
CA VAL A 70 -15.77 -12.28 -1.46
C VAL A 70 -16.25 -11.02 -0.75
N THR A 71 -15.55 -10.67 0.32
CA THR A 71 -15.74 -9.41 1.06
C THR A 71 -14.43 -8.65 1.11
N GLY A 72 -14.47 -7.34 0.96
CA GLY A 72 -13.24 -6.53 0.99
C GLY A 72 -13.41 -5.22 1.72
N ASN A 73 -12.29 -4.72 2.24
CA ASN A 73 -12.22 -3.42 2.88
C ASN A 73 -10.87 -2.75 2.60
N TYR A 74 -10.72 -1.51 3.03
CA TYR A 74 -9.46 -0.78 2.92
C TYR A 74 -9.12 -0.01 4.19
N SER A 75 -7.86 0.38 4.28
CA SER A 75 -7.32 1.27 5.31
C SER A 75 -6.50 2.38 4.65
N VAL A 76 -6.74 3.61 5.08
CA VAL A 76 -5.84 4.74 4.77
C VAL A 76 -4.66 4.68 5.74
N LYS A 77 -3.48 4.32 5.25
CA LYS A 77 -2.25 4.18 6.04
C LYS A 77 -1.50 5.50 6.18
N LEU A 78 -1.63 6.37 5.18
CA LEU A 78 -1.12 7.74 5.20
C LEU A 78 -2.03 8.62 4.33
N HIS A 79 -2.38 9.81 4.80
CA HIS A 79 -2.96 10.87 3.99
C HIS A 79 -2.41 12.21 4.45
N LYS A 80 -1.30 12.64 3.84
CA LYS A 80 -0.49 13.76 4.35
C LYS A 80 0.36 14.37 3.24
N ASN A 81 0.46 15.70 3.19
CA ASN A 81 1.33 16.42 2.24
C ASN A 81 1.07 16.08 0.76
N GLY A 82 -0.20 15.85 0.39
CA GLY A 82 -0.55 15.41 -0.96
C GLY A 82 -0.09 13.98 -1.28
N LEU A 83 0.25 13.17 -0.27
CA LEU A 83 0.46 11.73 -0.41
C LEU A 83 -0.73 10.97 0.16
N LEU A 84 -1.08 9.87 -0.50
CA LEU A 84 -2.09 8.92 -0.05
C LEU A 84 -1.52 7.51 -0.14
N SER A 85 -1.40 6.81 0.98
CA SER A 85 -1.01 5.40 1.03
C SER A 85 -2.17 4.55 1.54
N LEU A 86 -2.53 3.54 0.75
CA LEU A 86 -3.71 2.69 0.94
C LEU A 86 -3.28 1.24 1.09
N LEU A 87 -3.97 0.52 1.97
CA LEU A 87 -3.94 -0.94 2.05
C LEU A 87 -5.35 -1.46 1.79
N TYR A 88 -5.45 -2.49 0.97
CA TYR A 88 -6.68 -3.20 0.63
C TYR A 88 -6.58 -4.62 1.15
N GLU A 89 -7.69 -5.14 1.66
CA GLU A 89 -7.80 -6.51 2.13
C GLU A 89 -9.04 -7.13 1.49
N ASN A 90 -8.87 -8.28 0.85
CA ASN A 90 -9.94 -9.02 0.22
C ASN A 90 -9.99 -10.43 0.78
N PHE A 91 -11.01 -10.72 1.59
CA PHE A 91 -11.28 -12.04 2.11
C PHE A 91 -12.20 -12.79 1.16
N GLY A 92 -11.87 -14.03 0.85
CA GLY A 92 -12.81 -14.92 0.19
C GLY A 92 -12.87 -16.32 0.78
N TYR A 93 -14.06 -16.90 0.67
CA TYR A 93 -14.41 -18.19 1.24
C TYR A 93 -15.21 -18.99 0.20
N ALA A 94 -14.79 -20.23 -0.07
CA ALA A 94 -15.55 -21.16 -0.89
C ALA A 94 -16.45 -22.01 0.01
N GLN A 95 -17.70 -22.24 -0.40
CA GLN A 95 -18.65 -23.02 0.39
C GLN A 95 -18.08 -24.42 0.71
N GLY A 96 -18.04 -24.77 2.00
CA GLY A 96 -17.52 -26.06 2.45
C GLY A 96 -16.01 -26.11 2.64
N ALA A 97 -15.28 -25.02 2.38
CA ALA A 97 -13.87 -24.91 2.72
C ALA A 97 -13.66 -24.89 4.26
N ALA A 98 -12.52 -25.41 4.70
CA ALA A 98 -12.15 -25.41 6.12
C ALA A 98 -11.95 -24.00 6.69
N HIS A 99 -11.44 -23.07 5.87
CA HIS A 99 -11.33 -21.65 6.18
C HIS A 99 -11.27 -20.83 4.88
N GLY A 100 -11.41 -19.50 5.00
CA GLY A 100 -11.18 -18.58 3.88
C GLY A 100 -9.72 -18.14 3.79
N ILE A 101 -9.41 -17.36 2.77
CA ILE A 101 -8.10 -16.74 2.57
C ILE A 101 -8.29 -15.24 2.33
N THR A 102 -7.39 -14.44 2.89
CA THR A 102 -7.32 -13.00 2.65
C THR A 102 -6.10 -12.70 1.79
N TYR A 103 -6.27 -11.89 0.76
CA TYR A 103 -5.18 -11.27 0.02
C TYR A 103 -5.08 -9.78 0.35
N GLN A 104 -3.85 -9.26 0.37
CA GLN A 104 -3.56 -7.85 0.55
C GLN A 104 -2.96 -7.22 -0.71
N SER A 105 -3.35 -5.99 -1.01
CA SER A 105 -2.70 -5.14 -2.02
C SER A 105 -2.59 -3.71 -1.49
N SER A 106 -1.64 -2.93 -1.98
CA SER A 106 -1.40 -1.57 -1.50
C SER A 106 -0.98 -0.66 -2.64
N GLN A 107 -1.28 0.63 -2.49
CA GLN A 107 -0.88 1.66 -3.45
C GLN A 107 -0.51 2.94 -2.71
N THR A 108 0.50 3.65 -3.19
CA THR A 108 0.91 4.94 -2.65
C THR A 108 0.93 5.98 -3.76
N PHE A 109 0.14 7.03 -3.64
CA PHE A 109 -0.06 8.04 -4.67
C PHE A 109 0.47 9.41 -4.26
N ASN A 110 0.93 10.17 -5.25
CA ASN A 110 1.03 11.61 -5.23
C ASN A 110 -0.29 12.23 -5.75
N LEU A 111 -1.07 12.84 -4.85
CA LEU A 111 -2.36 13.43 -5.18
C LEU A 111 -2.27 14.68 -6.06
N LYS A 112 -1.07 15.28 -6.20
CA LYS A 112 -0.86 16.48 -7.04
C LYS A 112 -0.84 16.15 -8.54
N ASP A 113 -0.21 15.03 -8.91
CA ASP A 113 0.04 14.67 -10.32
C ASP A 113 -0.46 13.27 -10.69
N GLY A 114 -0.94 12.49 -9.73
CA GLY A 114 -1.50 11.15 -9.96
C GLY A 114 -0.47 10.04 -10.05
N THR A 115 0.81 10.33 -9.77
CA THR A 115 1.87 9.32 -9.78
C THR A 115 1.60 8.26 -8.71
N GLU A 116 1.57 6.99 -9.12
CA GLU A 116 1.64 5.84 -8.23
C GLU A 116 3.11 5.46 -8.01
N TYR A 117 3.55 5.52 -6.76
CA TYR A 117 4.94 5.22 -6.38
C TYR A 117 5.16 3.72 -6.24
N LYS A 118 6.23 3.24 -6.86
CA LYS A 118 6.81 1.91 -6.63
C LYS A 118 7.79 1.98 -5.45
N LEU A 119 8.16 0.81 -4.93
CA LEU A 119 9.11 0.73 -3.81
C LEU A 119 10.46 1.39 -4.15
N ALA A 120 10.94 1.22 -5.39
CA ALA A 120 12.16 1.85 -5.86
C ALA A 120 12.13 3.40 -5.79
N ASP A 121 10.96 4.01 -5.98
CA ASP A 121 10.80 5.47 -6.00
C ASP A 121 10.97 6.12 -4.61
N LEU A 122 11.08 5.31 -3.54
CA LEU A 122 11.38 5.79 -2.19
C LEU A 122 12.87 6.12 -2.01
N PHE A 123 13.74 5.63 -2.89
CA PHE A 123 15.17 5.58 -2.68
C PHE A 123 15.95 6.25 -3.83
N LYS A 124 17.18 6.68 -3.52
CA LYS A 124 18.05 7.35 -4.49
C LYS A 124 18.34 6.43 -5.68
N PRO A 125 18.41 6.95 -6.92
CA PRO A 125 18.84 6.17 -8.07
C PRO A 125 20.18 5.47 -7.82
N GLY A 126 20.26 4.18 -8.13
CA GLY A 126 21.45 3.35 -7.92
C GLY A 126 21.69 2.89 -6.48
N SER A 127 20.82 3.25 -5.53
CA SER A 127 20.87 2.68 -4.18
C SER A 127 20.41 1.22 -4.19
N ASP A 128 21.06 0.39 -3.38
CA ASP A 128 20.75 -1.03 -3.23
C ASP A 128 19.68 -1.24 -2.14
N TYR A 129 18.49 -0.70 -2.38
CA TYR A 129 17.38 -0.76 -1.42
C TYR A 129 16.92 -2.21 -1.20
N ILE A 130 16.97 -3.06 -2.23
CA ILE A 130 16.56 -4.47 -2.13
C ILE A 130 17.40 -5.17 -1.08
N ARG A 131 18.74 -5.09 -1.18
CA ARG A 131 19.62 -5.70 -0.18
C ARG A 131 19.42 -5.08 1.20
N ARG A 132 19.37 -3.74 1.30
CA ARG A 132 19.22 -3.05 2.60
C ARG A 132 17.93 -3.47 3.32
N LEU A 133 16.79 -3.44 2.63
CA LEU A 133 15.51 -3.83 3.24
C LEU A 133 15.46 -5.33 3.56
N SER A 134 16.03 -6.17 2.69
CA SER A 134 16.10 -7.62 2.91
C SER A 134 16.93 -7.98 4.15
N GLU A 135 18.06 -7.29 4.38
CA GLU A 135 18.88 -7.51 5.58
C GLU A 135 18.12 -7.16 6.86
N ILE A 136 17.34 -6.08 6.84
CA ILE A 136 16.48 -5.66 7.97
C ILE A 136 15.40 -6.72 8.23
N ILE A 137 14.66 -7.11 7.21
CA ILE A 137 13.58 -8.11 7.29
C ILE A 137 14.12 -9.47 7.74
N LYS A 138 15.26 -9.91 7.20
CA LYS A 138 15.90 -11.18 7.59
C LYS A 138 16.26 -11.18 9.07
N ARG A 139 16.83 -10.08 9.57
CA ARG A 139 17.16 -9.93 11.00
C ARG A 139 15.90 -9.99 11.88
N GLU A 140 14.81 -9.35 11.46
CA GLU A 140 13.54 -9.39 12.20
C GLU A 140 12.92 -10.80 12.19
N PHE A 141 12.95 -11.51 11.05
CA PHE A 141 12.54 -12.91 10.99
C PHE A 141 13.37 -13.81 11.93
N GLN A 142 14.69 -13.62 11.98
CA GLN A 142 15.57 -14.39 12.86
C GLN A 142 15.34 -14.07 14.35
N ALA A 143 14.90 -12.85 14.66
CA ALA A 143 14.56 -12.44 16.02
C ALA A 143 13.15 -12.91 16.43
N SER A 144 12.26 -13.12 15.46
CA SER A 144 10.93 -13.69 15.68
C SER A 144 11.07 -15.21 15.79
N ASP A 145 10.81 -15.79 16.95
CA ASP A 145 10.81 -17.25 17.16
C ASP A 145 9.58 -17.92 16.51
N ILE A 146 9.34 -17.58 15.23
CA ILE A 146 8.18 -17.97 14.44
C ILE A 146 8.59 -19.15 13.55
N PRO A 147 7.81 -20.24 13.51
CA PRO A 147 8.04 -21.32 12.56
C PRO A 147 7.95 -20.81 11.11
N MET A 148 9.04 -20.94 10.36
CA MET A 148 9.09 -20.53 8.95
C MET A 148 8.65 -21.69 8.05
N LEU A 149 7.78 -21.42 7.07
CA LEU A 149 7.40 -22.36 6.01
C LEU A 149 8.49 -22.49 4.95
N THR A 150 9.24 -21.41 4.72
CA THR A 150 10.37 -21.34 3.79
C THR A 150 11.37 -20.28 4.27
N GLU A 151 12.63 -20.39 3.86
CA GLU A 151 13.65 -19.39 4.20
C GLU A 151 13.41 -18.08 3.44
N PHE A 152 13.54 -16.95 4.14
CA PHE A 152 13.56 -15.63 3.53
C PHE A 152 14.98 -15.28 3.02
N HIS A 153 15.08 -14.96 1.73
CA HIS A 153 16.35 -14.57 1.10
C HIS A 153 16.41 -13.07 0.79
N ALA A 154 15.48 -12.57 -0.03
CA ALA A 154 15.40 -11.17 -0.39
C ALA A 154 14.00 -10.80 -0.89
N ILE A 155 13.65 -9.53 -0.82
CA ILE A 155 12.44 -8.99 -1.46
C ILE A 155 12.64 -8.85 -2.98
N PRO A 156 11.58 -9.02 -3.80
CA PRO A 156 11.60 -8.62 -5.20
C PRO A 156 11.56 -7.09 -5.38
N PRO A 157 11.95 -6.56 -6.55
CA PRO A 157 11.95 -5.11 -6.82
C PRO A 157 10.57 -4.45 -6.71
N ASP A 158 9.50 -5.21 -6.96
CA ASP A 158 8.10 -4.78 -6.93
C ASP A 158 7.39 -5.21 -5.64
N GLN A 159 8.13 -5.53 -4.57
CA GLN A 159 7.58 -5.89 -3.27
C GLN A 159 6.50 -4.89 -2.80
N PRO A 160 5.29 -5.36 -2.47
CA PRO A 160 4.23 -4.51 -1.93
C PRO A 160 4.64 -3.80 -0.64
N PHE A 161 4.23 -2.55 -0.54
CA PHE A 161 4.52 -1.70 0.61
C PHE A 161 3.43 -0.65 0.84
N TYR A 162 3.38 -0.11 2.04
CA TYR A 162 2.66 1.14 2.30
C TYR A 162 3.48 2.04 3.22
N LEU A 163 3.17 3.33 3.23
CA LEU A 163 3.85 4.31 4.08
C LEU A 163 3.01 4.64 5.31
N ARG A 164 3.72 4.93 6.41
CA ARG A 164 3.20 5.62 7.60
C ARG A 164 4.03 6.88 7.84
N ASP A 165 3.68 7.67 8.86
CA ASP A 165 4.36 8.94 9.17
C ASP A 165 5.88 8.83 9.36
N ARG A 166 6.40 7.66 9.76
CA ARG A 166 7.82 7.49 10.12
C ARG A 166 8.44 6.18 9.64
N ALA A 167 7.73 5.38 8.86
CA ALA A 167 8.17 4.05 8.47
C ALA A 167 7.66 3.66 7.08
N ILE A 168 8.48 2.85 6.40
CA ILE A 168 8.08 2.04 5.27
C ILE A 168 7.57 0.74 5.86
N VAL A 169 6.38 0.30 5.46
CA VAL A 169 5.85 -1.00 5.91
C VAL A 169 5.87 -1.97 4.73
N ILE A 170 6.67 -3.02 4.88
CA ILE A 170 6.74 -4.15 3.94
C ILE A 170 5.91 -5.28 4.52
N TYR A 171 5.10 -5.94 3.70
CA TYR A 171 4.27 -7.05 4.15
C TYR A 171 4.30 -8.18 3.12
N PHE A 172 4.05 -9.40 3.59
CA PHE A 172 4.03 -10.62 2.79
C PHE A 172 2.67 -11.32 2.93
N GLN A 173 2.25 -12.04 1.90
CA GLN A 173 0.93 -12.69 1.86
C GLN A 173 0.85 -13.83 2.89
N LEU A 174 -0.38 -14.24 3.24
CA LEU A 174 -0.61 -15.43 4.06
C LEU A 174 0.05 -16.66 3.40
N TYR A 175 0.65 -17.51 4.22
CA TYR A 175 1.41 -18.71 3.82
C TYR A 175 2.69 -18.47 3.01
N GLU A 176 3.08 -17.22 2.75
CA GLU A 176 4.30 -16.96 1.98
C GLU A 176 5.56 -17.39 2.75
N TYR A 177 5.66 -16.98 4.02
CA TYR A 177 6.80 -17.30 4.89
C TYR A 177 6.42 -17.95 6.22
N THR A 178 5.20 -17.71 6.72
CA THR A 178 4.77 -18.20 8.04
C THR A 178 3.40 -18.88 7.96
N PRO A 179 3.08 -19.79 8.90
CA PRO A 179 1.75 -20.40 8.99
C PRO A 179 0.65 -19.36 9.14
N TYR A 180 -0.54 -19.67 8.64
CA TYR A 180 -1.74 -18.80 8.69
C TYR A 180 -2.03 -18.17 10.05
N ALA A 181 -1.77 -18.89 11.13
CA ALA A 181 -2.02 -18.43 12.50
C ALA A 181 -1.25 -17.15 12.88
N TYR A 182 -0.13 -16.87 12.18
CA TYR A 182 0.68 -15.67 12.39
C TYR A 182 0.25 -14.48 11.52
N GLY A 183 -0.80 -14.65 10.68
CA GLY A 183 -1.28 -13.60 9.80
C GLY A 183 -0.27 -13.22 8.72
N PHE A 184 -0.32 -11.96 8.30
CA PHE A 184 0.60 -11.40 7.30
C PHE A 184 1.91 -10.98 7.99
N PRO A 185 3.08 -11.58 7.66
CA PRO A 185 4.36 -11.05 8.11
C PRO A 185 4.49 -9.60 7.67
N THR A 186 4.64 -8.69 8.63
CA THR A 186 4.61 -7.23 8.41
C THR A 186 5.77 -6.59 9.15
N PHE A 187 6.59 -5.84 8.43
CA PHE A 187 7.85 -5.26 8.90
C PHE A 187 7.79 -3.74 8.77
N GLU A 188 7.84 -3.04 9.90
CA GLU A 188 7.83 -1.58 9.94
C GLU A 188 9.26 -1.06 10.01
N ILE A 189 9.80 -0.66 8.86
CA ILE A 189 11.17 -0.18 8.70
C ILE A 189 11.19 1.33 8.93
N PRO A 190 11.74 1.82 10.06
CA PRO A 190 11.76 3.25 10.33
C PRO A 190 12.59 4.00 9.29
N PHE A 191 12.14 5.19 8.85
CA PHE A 191 12.90 5.99 7.88
C PHE A 191 14.34 6.28 8.34
N ALA A 192 14.55 6.37 9.66
CA ALA A 192 15.87 6.59 10.24
C ALA A 192 16.88 5.46 9.93
N GLU A 193 16.43 4.21 9.76
CA GLU A 193 17.30 3.05 9.48
C GLU A 193 17.78 3.01 8.01
N VAL A 194 17.10 3.75 7.14
CA VAL A 194 17.38 3.82 5.70
C VAL A 194 17.59 5.25 5.20
N GLN A 195 17.83 6.19 6.12
CA GLN A 195 17.90 7.63 5.83
C GLN A 195 18.97 8.00 4.80
N ASP A 196 20.08 7.26 4.79
CA ASP A 196 21.21 7.46 3.88
C ASP A 196 20.86 7.14 2.42
N ILE A 197 19.90 6.25 2.18
CA ILE A 197 19.48 5.82 0.83
C ILE A 197 18.14 6.41 0.38
N ILE A 198 17.38 7.08 1.25
CA ILE A 198 16.11 7.74 0.90
C ILE A 198 16.34 8.83 -0.15
N ASP A 199 15.49 8.87 -1.17
CA ASP A 199 15.43 10.01 -2.10
C ASP A 199 14.71 11.20 -1.43
N PRO A 200 15.39 12.32 -1.15
CA PRO A 200 14.75 13.50 -0.58
C PRO A 200 13.71 14.15 -1.51
N ALA A 201 13.75 13.89 -2.82
CA ALA A 201 12.73 14.32 -3.77
C ALA A 201 11.55 13.33 -3.87
N GLY A 202 11.73 12.11 -3.34
CA GLY A 202 10.72 11.06 -3.29
C GLY A 202 9.63 11.30 -2.24
N PRO A 203 8.67 10.37 -2.11
CA PRO A 203 7.54 10.53 -1.20
C PRO A 203 7.96 10.61 0.27
N ILE A 204 9.02 9.92 0.70
CA ILE A 204 9.49 10.02 2.10
C ILE A 204 10.00 11.43 2.41
N GLY A 205 10.75 12.05 1.48
CA GLY A 205 11.18 13.43 1.62
C GLY A 205 10.01 14.40 1.81
N LYS A 206 8.91 14.21 1.08
CA LYS A 206 7.66 14.99 1.27
C LYS A 206 7.03 14.79 2.64
N ILE A 207 7.11 13.59 3.24
CA ILE A 207 6.60 13.35 4.60
C ILE A 207 7.47 14.09 5.63
N GLN A 208 8.79 14.07 5.45
CA GLN A 208 9.76 14.64 6.39
C GLN A 208 9.82 16.18 6.34
N ALA A 209 9.53 16.79 5.18
CA ALA A 209 9.58 18.23 4.98
C ALA A 209 8.48 19.06 5.70
N SER A 210 7.46 18.41 6.26
CA SER A 210 6.38 19.09 7.02
C SER A 210 6.60 19.06 8.52
N ARG A 211 7.85 19.26 8.96
CA ARG A 211 8.23 19.45 10.36
C ARG A 211 8.59 20.90 10.61
#